data_AF-A0A9X2HA34-F1
#
_entry.id   AF-A0A9X2HA34-F1
#
_cell.length_a   1.000
_cell.length_b   1.000
_cell.length_c   1.000
_cell.angle_alpha   90.00
_cell.angle_beta   90.00
_cell.angle_gamma   90.00
#
_symmetry.space_group_name_H-M   'P 1'
#
loop_
_entity.id
_entity.type
_entity.pdbx_description
1 polymer ?
#
loop_
_entity_poly.entity_id
_entity_poly.type
_entity_poly.pdbx_seq_one_letter_code
_entity_poly.pdbx_strand_id
1 'polypeptide(L)'
;MALHLIKLCVGVDSIEELEADVANRLARARREGMATEQTHTTRMTPTRVDEIISGGSLYWVIKGQVQVRQPILAIRPFTDGEGIKRCHIVLQPALVRTAWQPRRAFQGWRYFKPEDAPCDIADAASGEERLPPDLRRELMELGLL
;
A
#
# COMPACT_ATOMS: atom_id res chain seq x y z
N MET A 1 -12.29 6.83 -14.11
CA MET A 1 -11.05 6.10 -13.75
C MET A 1 -11.19 5.65 -12.31
N ALA A 2 -10.65 4.49 -11.95
CA ALA A 2 -10.81 3.95 -10.60
C ALA A 2 -10.17 4.89 -9.55
N LEU A 3 -10.79 4.98 -8.37
CA LEU A 3 -10.29 5.77 -7.26
C LEU A 3 -9.33 4.96 -6.41
N HIS A 4 -8.20 5.53 -6.04
CA HIS A 4 -7.21 4.85 -5.21
C HIS A 4 -7.28 5.33 -3.76
N LEU A 5 -6.58 4.61 -2.90
CA LEU A 5 -6.30 5.00 -1.53
C LEU A 5 -4.78 5.17 -1.37
N ILE A 6 -4.35 6.07 -0.50
CA ILE A 6 -2.95 6.21 -0.10
C ILE A 6 -2.84 6.14 1.43
N LYS A 7 -1.82 5.43 1.92
CA LYS A 7 -1.62 5.20 3.35
C LYS A 7 -0.14 5.15 3.72
N LEU A 8 0.21 5.71 4.89
CA LEU A 8 1.52 5.51 5.51
C LEU A 8 1.70 4.04 5.95
N CYS A 9 2.78 3.42 5.50
CA CYS A 9 3.23 2.10 5.95
C CYS A 9 4.08 2.30 7.22
N VAL A 10 3.42 2.32 8.38
CA VAL A 10 4.09 2.55 9.67
C VAL A 10 4.70 1.24 10.16
N GLY A 11 5.96 1.28 10.59
CA GLY A 11 6.69 0.12 11.12
C GLY A 11 7.30 -0.77 10.04
N VAL A 12 7.31 -0.31 8.78
CA VAL A 12 7.96 -0.99 7.65
C VAL A 12 8.88 0.01 6.97
N ASP A 13 10.13 -0.37 6.78
CA ASP A 13 11.20 0.51 6.33
C ASP A 13 11.60 0.27 4.86
N SER A 14 11.24 -0.87 4.27
CA SER A 14 11.48 -1.18 2.86
C SER A 14 10.34 -1.96 2.20
N ILE A 15 10.39 -2.07 0.87
CA ILE A 15 9.45 -2.89 0.09
C ILE A 15 9.58 -4.36 0.48
N GLU A 16 10.80 -4.84 0.61
CA GLU A 16 11.13 -6.24 0.91
C GLU A 16 10.61 -6.66 2.28
N GLU A 17 10.66 -5.75 3.26
CA GLU A 17 10.06 -5.98 4.58
C GLU A 17 8.53 -6.07 4.49
N LEU A 18 7.87 -5.22 3.68
CA LEU A 18 6.43 -5.32 3.45
C LEU A 18 6.07 -6.66 2.78
N GLU A 19 6.84 -7.10 1.79
CA GLU A 19 6.65 -8.39 1.11
C GLU A 19 6.80 -9.56 2.09
N ALA A 20 7.85 -9.54 2.93
CA ALA A 20 8.07 -10.54 3.96
C ALA A 20 6.90 -10.58 4.96
N ASP A 21 6.40 -9.42 5.39
CA ASP A 21 5.25 -9.32 6.29
C ASP A 21 3.95 -9.87 5.68
N VAL A 22 3.71 -9.64 4.39
CA VAL A 22 2.58 -10.22 3.66
C VAL A 22 2.74 -11.75 3.60
N ALA A 23 3.92 -12.24 3.19
CA ALA A 23 4.19 -13.67 3.07
C ALA A 23 4.04 -14.39 4.41
N ASN A 24 4.58 -13.81 5.49
CA ASN A 24 4.49 -14.35 6.84
C ASN A 24 3.03 -14.43 7.34
N ARG A 25 2.23 -13.39 7.10
CA ARG A 25 0.80 -13.38 7.44
C ARG A 25 0.03 -14.48 6.70
N LEU A 26 0.25 -14.62 5.40
CA LEU A 26 -0.42 -15.65 4.60
C LEU A 26 0.02 -17.07 4.97
N ALA A 27 1.31 -17.27 5.22
CA ALA A 27 1.84 -18.56 5.68
C ALA A 27 1.25 -18.95 7.04
N ARG A 28 1.10 -17.99 7.97
CA ARG A 28 0.43 -18.23 9.25
C ARG A 28 -1.03 -18.61 9.07
N ALA A 29 -1.79 -17.84 8.28
CA ALA A 29 -3.20 -18.14 8.00
C ALA A 29 -3.37 -19.56 7.42
N ARG A 30 -2.49 -19.97 6.49
CA ARG A 30 -2.49 -21.32 5.94
C ARG A 30 -2.24 -22.39 7.01
N ARG A 31 -1.27 -22.20 7.91
CA ARG A 31 -0.98 -23.16 8.99
C ARG A 31 -2.14 -23.30 9.98
N GLU A 32 -2.87 -22.21 10.20
CA GLU A 32 -4.02 -22.14 11.11
C GLU A 32 -5.34 -22.60 10.44
N GLY A 33 -5.31 -23.00 9.16
CA GLY A 33 -6.51 -23.40 8.42
C GLY A 33 -7.47 -22.24 8.12
N MET A 34 -7.00 -21.00 8.25
CA MET A 34 -7.77 -19.78 8.00
C MET A 34 -7.72 -19.40 6.51
N ALA A 35 -8.66 -18.54 6.10
CA ALA A 35 -8.64 -17.97 4.76
C ALA A 35 -7.31 -17.27 4.49
N THR A 36 -6.64 -17.63 3.38
CA THR A 36 -5.37 -17.04 2.95
C THR A 36 -5.60 -15.73 2.21
N GLU A 37 -6.07 -14.73 2.93
CA GLU A 37 -6.42 -13.43 2.38
C GLU A 37 -5.55 -12.33 2.98
N GLN A 38 -5.00 -11.47 2.13
CA GLN A 38 -4.30 -10.27 2.58
C GLN A 38 -5.32 -9.19 2.89
N THR A 39 -5.42 -8.81 4.16
CA THR A 39 -6.30 -7.73 4.60
C THR A 39 -5.52 -6.65 5.36
N HIS A 40 -5.97 -5.41 5.18
CA HIS A 40 -5.55 -4.28 6.00
C HIS A 40 -6.72 -3.76 6.81
N THR A 41 -6.62 -3.83 8.13
CA THR A 41 -7.70 -3.38 9.04
C THR A 41 -7.58 -1.90 9.33
N THR A 42 -8.67 -1.15 9.13
CA THR A 42 -8.78 0.27 9.47
C THR A 42 -10.05 0.52 10.28
N ARG A 43 -10.04 1.53 11.16
CA ARG A 43 -11.25 1.99 11.88
C ARG A 43 -12.14 2.86 11.01
N MET A 44 -11.56 3.59 10.06
CA MET A 44 -12.30 4.45 9.13
C MET A 44 -12.57 3.67 7.85
N THR A 45 -13.84 3.47 7.53
CA THR A 45 -14.30 2.80 6.31
C THR A 45 -14.37 3.79 5.15
N PRO A 46 -13.80 3.48 3.97
CA PRO A 46 -14.01 4.28 2.76
C PRO A 46 -15.48 4.35 2.38
N THR A 47 -15.96 5.54 2.03
CA THR A 47 -17.37 5.76 1.64
C THR A 47 -17.61 5.59 0.14
N ARG A 48 -16.59 5.82 -0.69
CA ARG A 48 -16.65 5.72 -2.16
C ARG A 48 -16.25 4.32 -2.63
N VAL A 49 -16.93 3.29 -2.09
CA VAL A 49 -16.52 1.88 -2.28
C VAL A 49 -16.54 1.46 -3.74
N ASP A 50 -17.62 1.75 -4.47
CA ASP A 50 -17.78 1.32 -5.87
C ASP A 50 -16.69 1.87 -6.80
N GLU A 51 -16.28 3.11 -6.56
CA GLU A 51 -15.19 3.76 -7.30
C GLU A 51 -13.83 3.14 -6.98
N ILE A 52 -13.65 2.59 -5.77
CA ILE A 52 -12.41 1.92 -5.36
C ILE A 52 -12.37 0.50 -5.91
N ILE A 53 -13.44 -0.27 -5.78
CA ILE A 53 -13.42 -1.69 -6.19
C ILE A 53 -13.50 -1.88 -7.70
N SER A 54 -13.80 -0.82 -8.47
CA SER A 54 -13.78 -0.81 -9.95
C SER A 54 -12.37 -0.72 -10.56
N GLY A 55 -11.34 -1.20 -9.85
CA GLY A 55 -9.94 -1.24 -10.30
C GLY A 55 -8.97 -0.36 -9.51
N GLY A 56 -9.36 0.09 -8.32
CA GLY A 56 -8.54 0.92 -7.44
C GLY A 56 -7.42 0.13 -6.77
N SER A 57 -6.55 0.86 -6.07
CA SER A 57 -5.38 0.29 -5.40
C SER A 57 -5.08 1.06 -4.12
N LEU A 58 -4.43 0.41 -3.17
CA LEU A 58 -3.84 1.03 -2.00
C LEU A 58 -2.36 1.30 -2.28
N TYR A 59 -1.97 2.56 -2.31
CA TYR A 59 -0.60 3.03 -2.44
C TYR A 59 0.03 3.18 -1.06
N TRP A 60 1.20 2.58 -0.89
CA TRP A 60 1.94 2.60 0.37
C TRP A 60 3.03 3.67 0.34
N VAL A 61 3.00 4.52 1.35
CA VAL A 61 4.08 5.48 1.63
C VAL A 61 5.04 4.85 2.63
N ILE A 62 6.24 4.52 2.17
CA ILE A 62 7.34 3.95 2.95
C ILE A 62 8.44 5.01 3.03
N LYS A 63 8.90 5.34 4.24
CA LYS A 63 9.91 6.40 4.48
C LYS A 63 9.62 7.73 3.74
N GLY A 64 8.36 8.15 3.74
CA GLY A 64 7.93 9.42 3.12
C GLY A 64 7.83 9.40 1.59
N GLN A 65 7.93 8.23 0.96
CA GLN A 65 7.83 8.05 -0.50
C GLN A 65 6.75 7.02 -0.83
N VAL A 66 5.91 7.29 -1.81
CA VAL A 66 5.12 6.22 -2.46
C VAL A 66 6.09 5.35 -3.24
N GLN A 67 6.07 4.04 -3.00
CA GLN A 67 7.01 3.10 -3.65
C GLN A 67 6.33 1.89 -4.27
N VAL A 68 5.16 1.49 -3.73
CA VAL A 68 4.43 0.30 -4.14
C VAL A 68 2.93 0.52 -3.98
N ARG A 69 2.15 -0.25 -4.74
CA ARG A 69 0.71 -0.35 -4.60
C ARG A 69 0.25 -1.81 -4.54
N GLN A 70 -0.92 -2.02 -3.96
CA GLN A 70 -1.64 -3.29 -4.02
C GLN A 70 -3.05 -3.05 -4.56
N PRO A 71 -3.50 -3.80 -5.58
CA PRO A 71 -4.90 -3.80 -6.01
C PRO A 71 -5.86 -4.04 -4.84
N ILE A 72 -6.94 -3.27 -4.76
CA ILE A 72 -8.00 -3.46 -3.76
C ILE A 72 -9.05 -4.37 -4.37
N LEU A 73 -9.29 -5.52 -3.72
CA LEU A 73 -10.23 -6.53 -4.17
C LEU A 73 -11.63 -6.33 -3.56
N ALA A 74 -11.69 -5.86 -2.31
CA ALA A 74 -12.95 -5.61 -1.62
C ALA A 74 -12.76 -4.65 -0.43
N ILE A 75 -13.86 -4.02 -0.01
CA ILE A 75 -13.98 -3.27 1.24
C ILE A 75 -15.03 -3.98 2.09
N ARG A 76 -14.65 -4.52 3.25
CA ARG A 76 -15.54 -5.31 4.12
C ARG A 76 -15.64 -4.68 5.51
N PRO A 77 -16.67 -3.86 5.77
CA PRO A 77 -16.95 -3.36 7.11
C PRO A 77 -17.31 -4.49 8.07
N PHE A 78 -16.91 -4.38 9.32
CA PHE A 78 -17.29 -5.30 10.39
C PHE A 78 -17.30 -4.58 11.74
N THR A 79 -17.94 -5.20 12.72
CA THR A 79 -17.86 -4.78 14.13
C THR A 79 -17.07 -5.86 14.86
N ASP A 80 -16.05 -5.47 15.62
CA ASP A 80 -15.24 -6.44 16.37
C ASP A 80 -15.92 -6.92 17.66
N GLY A 81 -15.25 -7.80 18.41
CA GLY A 81 -15.75 -8.30 19.70
C GLY A 81 -15.95 -7.24 20.78
N GLU A 82 -15.39 -6.04 20.61
CA GLU A 82 -15.52 -4.90 21.52
C GLU A 82 -16.62 -3.91 21.06
N GLY A 83 -17.36 -4.21 20.00
CA GLY A 83 -18.39 -3.32 19.46
C GLY A 83 -17.85 -2.14 18.62
N ILE A 84 -16.55 -2.14 18.31
CA ILE A 84 -15.89 -1.09 17.52
C ILE A 84 -16.05 -1.39 16.03
N LYS A 85 -16.65 -0.42 15.31
CA LYS A 85 -16.74 -0.48 13.85
C LYS A 85 -15.36 -0.37 13.21
N ARG A 86 -15.07 -1.29 12.29
CA ARG A 86 -13.83 -1.40 11.52
C ARG A 86 -14.13 -1.84 10.11
N CYS A 87 -13.09 -1.92 9.30
CA CYS A 87 -13.15 -2.34 7.93
C CYS A 87 -11.88 -3.09 7.56
N HIS A 88 -12.04 -4.21 6.86
CA HIS A 88 -10.97 -4.85 6.11
C HIS A 88 -10.93 -4.27 4.71
N ILE A 89 -9.79 -3.69 4.34
CA ILE A 89 -9.43 -3.46 2.95
C ILE A 89 -8.76 -4.74 2.47
N VAL A 90 -9.43 -5.48 1.60
CA VAL A 90 -8.92 -6.73 1.05
C VAL A 90 -8.02 -6.38 -0.13
N LEU A 91 -6.79 -6.86 -0.10
CA LEU A 91 -5.76 -6.51 -1.07
C LEU A 91 -5.30 -7.76 -1.81
N GLN A 92 -4.88 -7.59 -3.05
CA GLN A 92 -4.09 -8.59 -3.73
C GLN A 92 -2.74 -8.75 -3.02
N PRO A 93 -2.28 -9.97 -2.71
CA PRO A 93 -1.03 -10.19 -1.99
C PRO A 93 0.24 -9.65 -2.66
N ALA A 94 0.32 -9.75 -3.98
CA ALA A 94 1.47 -9.28 -4.74
C ALA A 94 1.53 -7.75 -4.73
N LEU A 95 2.71 -7.20 -4.43
CA LEU A 95 2.98 -5.77 -4.53
C LEU A 95 3.32 -5.43 -5.99
N VAL A 96 2.89 -4.26 -6.44
CA VAL A 96 3.28 -3.68 -7.72
C VAL A 96 4.15 -2.47 -7.43
N ARG A 97 5.39 -2.46 -7.93
CA ARG A 97 6.31 -1.33 -7.76
C ARG A 97 5.82 -0.13 -8.58
N THR A 98 5.99 1.06 -8.02
CA THR A 98 5.64 2.32 -8.67
C THR A 98 6.87 3.22 -8.77
N ALA A 99 6.80 4.21 -9.65
CA ALA A 99 7.73 5.34 -9.59
C ALA A 99 7.68 5.96 -8.18
N TRP A 100 8.83 6.39 -7.70
CA TRP A 100 8.92 6.99 -6.37
C TRP A 100 8.31 8.38 -6.38
N GLN A 101 7.45 8.66 -5.41
CA GLN A 101 6.78 9.95 -5.31
C GLN A 101 6.79 10.46 -3.86
N PRO A 102 7.40 11.63 -3.58
CA PRO A 102 7.45 12.17 -2.23
C PRO A 102 6.05 12.45 -1.67
N ARG A 103 5.84 12.10 -0.40
CA ARG A 103 4.57 12.33 0.29
C ARG A 103 4.78 12.82 1.72
N ARG A 104 4.16 13.96 2.03
CA ARG A 104 4.11 14.49 3.40
C ARG A 104 3.39 13.50 4.32
N ALA A 105 3.77 13.49 5.59
CA ALA A 105 3.09 12.68 6.60
C ALA A 105 1.60 13.08 6.73
N PHE A 106 0.74 12.08 6.89
CA PHE A 106 -0.68 12.25 7.17
C PHE A 106 -1.19 11.10 8.04
N GLN A 107 -2.30 11.33 8.74
CA GLN A 107 -2.91 10.30 9.58
C GLN A 107 -3.90 9.44 8.77
N GLY A 108 -3.91 8.13 9.05
CA GLY A 108 -4.91 7.22 8.51
C GLY A 108 -4.64 6.84 7.05
N TRP A 109 -5.65 6.99 6.21
CA TRP A 109 -5.59 6.83 4.76
C TRP A 109 -6.30 8.03 4.11
N ARG A 110 -6.01 8.30 2.84
CA ARG A 110 -6.69 9.34 2.05
C ARG A 110 -7.13 8.78 0.71
N TYR A 111 -8.16 9.39 0.13
CA TYR A 111 -8.45 9.18 -1.29
C TYR A 111 -7.27 9.71 -2.10
N PHE A 112 -6.95 8.96 -3.16
CA PHE A 112 -5.83 9.25 -4.03
C PHE A 112 -6.33 9.16 -5.46
N LYS A 113 -6.25 10.28 -6.17
CA LYS A 113 -6.84 10.38 -7.50
C LYS A 113 -5.92 9.71 -8.53
N PRO A 114 -6.49 9.12 -9.59
CA PRO A 114 -5.70 8.46 -10.63
C PRO A 114 -4.70 9.41 -11.31
N GLU A 115 -5.04 10.70 -11.48
CA GLU A 115 -4.14 11.69 -12.04
C GLU A 115 -2.94 12.05 -11.13
N ASP A 116 -3.04 11.81 -9.83
CA ASP A 116 -1.96 12.06 -8.86
C ASP A 116 -1.06 10.83 -8.66
N ALA A 117 -1.51 9.66 -9.11
CA ALA A 117 -0.88 8.39 -8.81
C ALA A 117 0.38 8.15 -9.66
N PRO A 118 1.51 7.74 -9.06
CA PRO A 118 2.69 7.40 -9.82
C PRO A 118 2.42 6.19 -10.72
N CYS A 119 3.08 6.16 -11.88
CA CYS A 119 3.01 5.03 -12.79
C CYS A 119 3.68 3.79 -12.20
N ASP A 120 3.25 2.62 -12.67
CA ASP A 120 3.92 1.36 -12.37
C ASP A 120 5.29 1.34 -13.04
N ILE A 121 6.28 0.78 -12.36
CA ILE A 121 7.56 0.41 -12.96
C ILE A 121 7.55 -1.09 -13.21
N ALA A 122 7.95 -1.51 -14.41
CA ALA A 122 8.24 -2.93 -14.64
C ALA A 122 9.41 -3.34 -13.75
N ASP A 123 9.50 -4.61 -13.36
CA ASP A 123 10.65 -5.21 -12.62
C ASP A 123 12.00 -5.15 -13.39
N ALA A 124 12.12 -4.27 -14.38
CA ALA A 124 13.30 -4.05 -15.18
C ALA A 124 14.22 -3.03 -14.50
N ALA A 125 15.08 -3.52 -13.60
CA ALA A 125 16.50 -3.17 -13.53
C ALA A 125 16.91 -1.73 -13.94
N SER A 126 16.19 -0.70 -13.52
CA SER A 126 16.67 0.66 -13.56
C SER A 126 17.65 0.79 -12.40
N GLY A 127 18.91 1.12 -12.69
CA GLY A 127 20.00 1.20 -11.71
C GLY A 127 19.74 2.10 -10.50
N GLU A 128 18.62 2.82 -10.47
CA GLU A 128 18.06 3.56 -9.34
C GLU A 128 17.67 2.70 -8.14
N GLU A 129 17.27 1.43 -8.33
CA GLU A 129 16.91 0.52 -7.22
C GLU A 129 18.10 0.04 -6.39
N ARG A 130 19.34 0.22 -6.89
CA ARG A 130 20.56 -0.13 -6.14
C ARG A 130 20.99 0.94 -5.15
N LEU A 131 20.31 2.09 -5.14
CA LEU A 131 20.63 3.19 -4.24
C LEU A 131 19.85 3.03 -2.93
N PRO A 132 20.51 3.06 -1.77
CA PRO A 132 19.83 3.10 -0.48
C PRO A 132 18.77 4.22 -0.46
N PRO A 133 17.59 4.00 0.16
CA PRO A 133 16.50 4.97 0.14
C PRO A 133 16.89 6.38 0.58
N ASP A 134 17.80 6.49 1.56
CA ASP A 134 18.31 7.78 2.02
C ASP A 134 19.17 8.49 0.96
N LEU A 135 20.06 7.75 0.28
CA LEU A 135 20.92 8.32 -0.76
C LEU A 135 20.10 8.78 -1.97
N ARG A 136 19.05 8.04 -2.33
CA ARG A 136 18.15 8.42 -3.43
C ARG A 136 17.29 9.63 -3.09
N ARG A 137 16.83 9.74 -1.84
CA ARG A 137 16.14 10.95 -1.35
C ARG A 137 17.03 12.18 -1.48
N GLU A 138 18.30 12.08 -1.07
CA GLU A 138 19.27 13.17 -1.25
C GLU A 138 19.47 13.52 -2.74
N LEU A 139 19.59 12.53 -3.62
CA LEU A 139 19.74 12.78 -5.06
C LEU A 139 18.51 13.46 -5.69
N MET A 140 17.30 13.08 -5.30
CA MET A 140 16.06 13.75 -5.73
C MET A 140 15.97 15.18 -5.18
N GLU A 141 16.35 15.42 -3.92
CA GLU A 141 16.41 16.78 -3.35
C GLU A 141 17.42 17.67 -4.07
N LEU A 142 18.49 17.08 -4.62
CA LEU A 142 19.52 17.77 -5.40
C LEU A 142 19.18 17.90 -6.89
N GLY A 143 18.05 17.35 -7.36
CA GLY A 143 17.65 17.39 -8.78
C GLY A 143 18.54 16.57 -9.71
N LEU A 144 19.18 15.52 -9.19
CA LEU A 144 20.09 14.65 -9.94
C LEU A 144 19.41 13.37 -10.47
N LEU A 145 18.09 13.27 -10.27
CA LEU A 145 17.15 12.26 -10.76
C LEU A 145 15.85 12.98 -11.12
#